data_AF-A0A2E8XRA2-F1
#
_entry.id   AF-A0A2E8XRA2-F1
#
_cell.length_a   1.000
_cell.length_b   1.000
_cell.length_c   1.000
_cell.angle_alpha   90.00
_cell.angle_beta   90.00
_cell.angle_gamma   90.00
#
_symmetry.space_group_name_H-M   'P 1'
#
loop_
_entity.id
_entity.type
_entity.pdbx_description
1 polymer ?
#
loop_
_entity_poly.entity_id
_entity_poly.type
_entity_poly.pdbx_seq_one_letter_code
_entity_poly.pdbx_strand_id
1 'polypeptide(L)'
;MQKLALELLRKRYRLRRGRPVTFHPELKDTPDHRGQMALSGFKRVAEGYRTIWLDLDCSVEDMCANFRQNWRNSLVQGKRNGLTVIDDPACDRLDWLIERHAEHMDLGGYRGPSAAILEDLREFGNETAGIRLLVAGILLAHHGKAATYLVNWTGDKGRELRATHLLLWHAAERLQSEGY
;
A
#
# COMPACT_ATOMS: atom_id res chain seq x y z
N MET A 1 -24.44 -1.41 -7.69
CA MET A 1 -23.94 -2.50 -6.82
C MET A 1 -23.55 -2.06 -5.41
N GLN A 2 -22.83 -0.93 -5.23
CA GLN A 2 -22.37 -0.49 -3.89
C GLN A 2 -23.48 -0.34 -2.83
N LYS A 3 -24.62 0.30 -3.15
CA LYS A 3 -25.75 0.45 -2.22
C LYS A 3 -26.25 -0.89 -1.65
N LEU A 4 -26.40 -1.91 -2.51
CA LEU A 4 -26.90 -3.22 -2.09
C LEU A 4 -25.93 -3.91 -1.13
N ALA A 5 -24.62 -3.86 -1.41
CA ALA A 5 -23.60 -4.43 -0.53
C ALA A 5 -23.61 -3.74 0.85
N LEU A 6 -23.72 -2.41 0.87
CA LEU A 6 -23.82 -1.61 2.09
C LEU A 6 -25.07 -1.94 2.91
N GLU A 7 -26.22 -2.10 2.26
CA GLU A 7 -27.47 -2.51 2.91
C GLU A 7 -27.38 -3.93 3.49
N LEU A 8 -26.76 -4.87 2.76
CA LEU A 8 -26.53 -6.23 3.25
C LEU A 8 -25.63 -6.25 4.48
N LEU A 9 -24.55 -5.45 4.47
CA LEU A 9 -23.65 -5.31 5.60
C LEU A 9 -24.41 -4.84 6.85
N ARG A 10 -25.27 -3.82 6.73
CA ARG A 10 -26.07 -3.35 7.87
C ARG A 10 -27.15 -4.32 8.31
N LYS A 11 -27.77 -5.04 7.38
CA LYS A 11 -28.73 -6.08 7.73
C LYS A 11 -28.07 -7.18 8.57
N ARG A 12 -26.81 -7.51 8.28
CA ARG A 12 -26.01 -8.53 8.96
C ARG A 12 -25.44 -8.08 10.31
N TYR A 13 -24.99 -6.82 10.41
CA TYR A 13 -24.39 -6.23 11.62
C TYR A 13 -25.30 -5.13 12.19
N ARG A 14 -26.22 -5.55 13.06
CA ARG A 14 -27.23 -4.67 13.67
C ARG A 14 -26.82 -4.26 15.08
N LEU A 15 -26.86 -2.95 15.35
CA LEU A 15 -26.59 -2.39 16.68
C LEU A 15 -27.49 -3.02 17.76
N ARG A 16 -28.79 -3.22 17.49
CA ARG A 16 -29.73 -3.84 18.45
C ARG A 16 -29.36 -5.28 18.84
N ARG A 17 -28.51 -5.95 18.06
CA ARG A 17 -28.03 -7.32 18.32
C ARG A 17 -26.61 -7.31 18.90
N GLY A 18 -26.13 -6.17 19.39
CA GLY A 18 -24.77 -6.02 19.93
C GLY A 18 -23.67 -6.17 18.87
N ARG A 19 -23.99 -5.95 17.59
CA ARG A 19 -23.05 -6.11 16.46
C ARG A 19 -22.92 -4.80 15.70
N PRO A 20 -22.29 -3.76 16.28
CA PRO A 20 -21.99 -2.55 15.53
C PRO A 20 -21.01 -2.87 14.38
N VAL A 21 -21.12 -2.13 13.28
CA VAL A 21 -20.16 -2.19 12.18
C VAL A 21 -19.62 -0.80 11.92
N THR A 22 -18.29 -0.71 11.94
CA THR A 22 -17.52 0.47 11.54
C THR A 22 -16.49 -0.01 10.54
N PHE A 23 -16.30 0.75 9.47
CA PHE A 23 -15.31 0.45 8.44
C PHE A 23 -14.89 1.74 7.74
N HIS A 24 -13.73 1.72 7.11
CA HIS A 24 -13.22 2.80 6.28
C HIS A 24 -13.34 2.38 4.82
N PRO A 25 -14.34 2.87 4.06
CA PRO A 25 -14.42 2.56 2.64
C PRO A 25 -13.31 3.26 1.87
N GLU A 26 -12.73 2.58 0.88
CA GLU A 26 -11.85 3.21 -0.13
C GLU A 26 -12.68 4.02 -1.14
N LEU A 27 -13.38 5.05 -0.65
CA LEU A 27 -14.19 5.97 -1.44
C LEU A 27 -13.65 7.38 -1.31
N LYS A 28 -13.55 8.09 -2.44
CA LYS A 28 -13.26 9.53 -2.44
C LYS A 28 -14.35 10.26 -1.67
N ASP A 29 -13.95 11.23 -0.84
CA ASP A 29 -14.89 11.94 0.04
C ASP A 29 -15.63 13.06 -0.70
N THR A 30 -16.64 12.69 -1.50
CA THR A 30 -17.48 13.60 -2.30
C THR A 30 -18.89 13.75 -1.71
N PRO A 31 -19.64 14.84 -1.99
CA PRO A 31 -21.03 14.98 -1.55
C PRO A 31 -21.92 13.80 -1.94
N ASP A 32 -21.75 13.26 -3.15
CA ASP A 32 -22.51 12.12 -3.65
C ASP A 32 -22.24 10.84 -2.85
N HIS A 33 -20.97 10.51 -2.60
CA HIS A 33 -20.64 9.34 -1.79
C HIS A 33 -21.12 9.48 -0.34
N ARG A 34 -21.06 10.69 0.24
CA ARG A 34 -21.65 10.97 1.56
C ARG A 34 -23.15 10.71 1.55
N GLY A 35 -23.86 11.18 0.52
CA GLY A 35 -25.29 10.92 0.33
C GLY A 35 -25.60 9.42 0.23
N GLN A 36 -24.83 8.67 -0.55
CA GLN A 36 -24.99 7.22 -0.69
C GLN A 36 -24.76 6.47 0.64
N MET A 37 -23.75 6.86 1.41
CA MET A 37 -23.50 6.29 2.73
C MET A 37 -24.64 6.58 3.70
N ALA A 38 -25.17 7.81 3.69
CA ALA A 38 -26.30 8.23 4.52
C ALA A 38 -27.62 7.55 4.12
N LEU A 39 -27.88 7.34 2.82
CA LEU A 39 -29.05 6.58 2.35
C LEU A 39 -28.95 5.09 2.67
N SER A 40 -27.72 4.55 2.69
CA SER A 40 -27.45 3.22 3.23
C SER A 40 -27.51 3.22 4.77
N GLY A 41 -27.64 4.41 5.39
CA GLY A 41 -27.77 4.75 6.80
C GLY A 41 -26.53 4.56 7.66
N PHE A 42 -25.36 4.53 7.04
CA PHE A 42 -24.12 4.76 7.77
C PHE A 42 -24.01 6.22 8.20
N LYS A 43 -23.38 6.45 9.33
CA LYS A 43 -23.03 7.78 9.83
C LYS A 43 -21.51 7.91 9.85
N ARG A 44 -21.02 9.09 9.47
CA ARG A 44 -19.59 9.41 9.58
C ARG A 44 -19.23 9.61 11.05
N VAL A 45 -18.20 8.91 11.50
CA VAL A 45 -17.74 8.91 12.91
C VAL A 45 -16.34 9.47 13.08
N ALA A 46 -15.56 9.55 12.01
CA ALA A 46 -14.22 10.12 11.99
C ALA A 46 -13.94 10.78 10.63
N GLU A 47 -12.92 11.64 10.60
CA GLU A 47 -12.33 12.09 9.33
C GLU A 47 -11.66 10.90 8.61
N GLY A 48 -11.69 10.92 7.28
CA GLY A 48 -11.00 9.92 6.48
C GLY A 48 -9.48 10.12 6.50
N TYR A 49 -8.76 9.10 6.03
CA TYR A 49 -7.33 9.20 5.78
C TYR A 49 -7.06 9.94 4.45
N ARG A 50 -5.85 10.47 4.32
CA ARG A 50 -5.34 11.00 3.05
C ARG A 50 -4.29 10.04 2.53
N THR A 51 -4.40 9.72 1.25
CA THR A 51 -3.43 8.86 0.56
C THR A 51 -3.14 9.42 -0.83
N ILE A 52 -2.13 8.86 -1.48
CA ILE A 52 -1.77 9.15 -2.87
C ILE A 52 -1.94 7.86 -3.66
N TRP A 53 -2.60 7.96 -4.81
CA TRP A 53 -2.69 6.90 -5.78
C TRP A 53 -1.70 7.16 -6.91
N LEU A 54 -0.97 6.13 -7.31
CA LEU A 54 -0.21 6.11 -8.55
C LEU A 54 -1.02 5.33 -9.58
N ASP A 55 -1.38 5.97 -10.67
CA ASP A 55 -2.10 5.34 -11.78
C ASP A 55 -1.12 4.57 -12.66
N LEU A 56 -1.36 3.27 -12.83
CA LEU A 56 -0.55 2.36 -13.63
C LEU A 56 -1.20 2.03 -14.99
N ASP A 57 -2.38 2.56 -15.31
CA ASP A 57 -3.07 2.33 -16.60
C ASP A 57 -2.43 3.11 -17.78
N CYS A 58 -1.41 3.95 -17.51
CA CYS A 58 -0.68 4.71 -18.53
C CYS A 58 0.64 4.03 -18.94
N SER A 59 1.27 4.43 -20.05
CA SER A 59 2.58 3.85 -20.42
C SER A 59 3.65 4.15 -19.36
N VAL A 60 4.68 3.30 -19.26
CA VAL A 60 5.82 3.52 -18.35
C VAL A 60 6.48 4.88 -18.62
N GLU A 61 6.61 5.23 -19.89
CA GLU A 61 7.17 6.50 -20.34
C GLU A 61 6.33 7.69 -19.84
N ASP A 62 5.00 7.62 -20.01
CA ASP A 62 4.08 8.65 -19.55
C ASP A 62 4.07 8.77 -18.03
N MET A 63 4.11 7.65 -17.31
CA MET A 63 4.20 7.62 -15.86
C MET A 63 5.45 8.37 -15.37
N CYS A 64 6.61 8.08 -15.95
CA CYS A 64 7.86 8.76 -15.60
C CYS A 64 7.83 10.26 -15.92
N ALA A 65 7.26 10.62 -17.08
CA ALA A 65 7.14 12.00 -17.53
C ALA A 65 6.27 12.84 -16.57
N ASN A 66 5.24 12.24 -15.97
CA ASN A 66 4.34 12.90 -15.04
C ASN A 66 4.91 13.10 -13.62
N PHE A 67 6.05 12.48 -13.29
CA PHE A 67 6.68 12.71 -12.00
C PHE A 67 7.32 14.09 -11.87
N ARG A 68 7.65 14.49 -10.64
CA ARG A 68 8.39 15.73 -10.41
C ARG A 68 9.84 15.56 -10.86
N GLN A 69 10.45 16.63 -11.36
CA GLN A 69 11.83 16.60 -11.87
C GLN A 69 12.84 16.09 -10.83
N ASN A 70 12.70 16.49 -9.56
CA ASN A 70 13.59 16.04 -8.47
C ASN A 70 13.48 14.53 -8.21
N TRP A 71 12.28 13.97 -8.34
CA TRP A 71 12.04 12.54 -8.21
C TRP A 71 12.69 11.79 -9.38
N ARG A 72 12.48 12.24 -10.63
CA ARG A 72 13.14 11.69 -11.81
C ARG A 72 14.66 11.70 -11.70
N ASN A 73 15.25 12.81 -11.25
CA ASN A 73 16.68 12.92 -11.05
C ASN A 73 17.21 11.89 -10.04
N SER A 74 16.45 11.65 -8.96
CA SER A 74 16.80 10.65 -7.95
C SER A 74 16.68 9.23 -8.49
N LEU A 75 15.66 8.94 -9.33
CA LEU A 75 15.56 7.66 -10.04
C LEU A 75 16.75 7.44 -10.99
N VAL A 76 17.12 8.44 -11.78
CA VAL A 76 18.27 8.37 -12.70
C VAL A 76 19.56 8.11 -11.91
N GLN A 77 19.77 8.78 -10.78
CA GLN A 77 20.90 8.50 -9.89
C GLN A 77 20.88 7.04 -9.40
N GLY A 78 19.73 6.56 -8.93
CA GLY A 78 19.56 5.18 -8.48
C GLY A 78 19.90 4.14 -9.56
N LYS A 79 19.41 4.35 -10.79
CA LYS A 79 19.74 3.51 -11.95
C LYS A 79 21.24 3.52 -12.28
N ARG A 80 21.90 4.69 -12.22
CA ARG A 80 23.34 4.82 -12.50
C ARG A 80 24.23 4.17 -11.45
N ASN A 81 23.75 4.02 -10.22
CA ASN A 81 24.50 3.40 -9.12
C ASN A 81 24.59 1.86 -9.22
N GLY A 82 23.99 1.24 -10.25
CA GLY A 82 24.16 -0.20 -10.52
C GLY A 82 23.58 -1.12 -9.43
N LEU A 83 22.58 -0.65 -8.69
CA LEU A 83 21.90 -1.44 -7.68
C LEU A 83 21.14 -2.61 -8.34
N THR A 84 21.25 -3.80 -7.74
CA THR A 84 20.43 -4.95 -8.12
C THR A 84 19.18 -4.99 -7.25
N VAL A 85 18.00 -4.98 -7.88
CA VAL A 85 16.73 -5.22 -7.19
C VAL A 85 16.44 -6.72 -7.24
N ILE A 86 16.10 -7.32 -6.11
CA ILE A 86 15.70 -8.73 -6.02
C ILE A 86 14.20 -8.79 -5.70
N ASP A 87 13.42 -9.43 -6.56
CA ASP A 87 12.00 -9.74 -6.32
C ASP A 87 11.92 -10.98 -5.44
N ASP A 88 11.27 -10.86 -4.27
CA ASP A 88 11.09 -11.92 -3.28
C ASP A 88 9.59 -12.14 -3.03
N PRO A 89 8.88 -12.75 -4.00
CA PRO A 89 7.44 -12.97 -3.90
C PRO A 89 7.07 -13.99 -2.82
N ALA A 90 7.97 -14.91 -2.47
CA ALA A 90 7.81 -15.84 -1.36
C ALA A 90 8.00 -15.17 0.01
N CYS A 91 8.53 -13.94 0.02
CA CYS A 91 8.83 -13.19 1.23
C CYS A 91 9.79 -13.94 2.18
N ASP A 92 10.78 -14.63 1.62
CA ASP A 92 11.79 -15.40 2.37
C ASP A 92 12.59 -14.49 3.31
N ARG A 93 12.75 -13.22 2.94
CA ARG A 93 13.47 -12.19 3.72
C ARG A 93 12.56 -11.29 4.55
N LEU A 94 11.30 -11.68 4.79
CA LEU A 94 10.37 -10.85 5.55
C LEU A 94 10.86 -10.59 6.98
N ASP A 95 11.39 -11.62 7.65
CA ASP A 95 11.84 -11.50 9.05
C ASP A 95 12.93 -10.42 9.18
N TRP A 96 13.88 -10.39 8.24
CA TRP A 96 14.88 -9.32 8.14
C TRP A 96 14.24 -7.93 7.97
N LEU A 97 13.22 -7.79 7.13
CA LEU A 97 12.55 -6.50 6.95
C LEU A 97 11.77 -6.09 8.21
N ILE A 98 11.12 -7.03 8.90
CA ILE A 98 10.38 -6.78 10.14
C ILE A 98 11.32 -6.21 11.21
N GLU A 99 12.47 -6.84 11.42
CA GLU A 99 13.49 -6.36 12.36
C GLU A 99 13.91 -4.93 12.04
N ARG A 100 14.24 -4.66 10.77
CA ARG A 100 14.69 -3.34 10.32
C ARG A 100 13.60 -2.28 10.39
N HIS A 101 12.35 -2.66 10.13
CA HIS A 101 11.21 -1.77 10.26
C HIS A 101 10.95 -1.39 11.72
N ALA A 102 11.04 -2.35 12.65
CA ALA A 102 10.90 -2.11 14.08
C ALA A 102 11.96 -1.13 14.59
N GLU A 103 13.23 -1.37 14.28
CA GLU A 103 14.33 -0.44 14.62
C GLU A 103 14.08 0.97 14.07
N HIS A 104 13.62 1.08 12.82
CA HIS A 104 13.36 2.38 12.19
C HIS A 104 12.16 3.11 12.80
N MET A 105 11.11 2.38 13.20
CA MET A 105 9.97 2.95 13.93
C MET A 105 10.39 3.47 15.30
N ASP A 106 11.20 2.71 16.03
CA ASP A 106 11.69 3.09 17.37
C ASP A 106 12.57 4.35 17.29
N LEU A 107 13.51 4.40 16.34
CA LEU A 107 14.36 5.58 16.12
C LEU A 107 13.57 6.79 15.61
N GLY A 108 12.56 6.56 14.76
CA GLY A 108 11.76 7.61 14.15
C GLY A 108 10.59 8.11 15.00
N GLY A 109 10.23 7.42 16.09
CA GLY A 109 9.14 7.77 16.99
C GLY A 109 7.75 7.71 16.35
N TYR A 110 7.57 6.88 15.32
CA TYR A 110 6.28 6.71 14.63
C TYR A 110 5.79 5.26 14.72
N ARG A 111 4.50 5.04 14.42
CA ARG A 111 3.88 3.72 14.43
C ARG A 111 3.53 3.28 13.01
N GLY A 112 3.82 2.03 12.71
CA GLY A 112 3.47 1.34 11.47
C GLY A 112 2.81 -0.02 11.77
N PRO A 113 2.67 -0.88 10.76
CA PRO A 113 2.22 -2.26 10.94
C PRO A 113 3.10 -3.00 11.95
N SER A 114 2.48 -3.76 12.86
CA SER A 114 3.23 -4.61 13.80
C SER A 114 3.82 -5.83 13.09
N ALA A 115 4.87 -6.41 13.68
CA ALA A 115 5.45 -7.68 13.21
C ALA A 115 4.38 -8.76 13.03
N ALA A 116 3.52 -8.96 14.04
CA ALA A 116 2.41 -9.92 13.98
C ALA A 116 1.47 -9.69 12.79
N ILE A 117 1.13 -8.44 12.45
CA ILE A 117 0.29 -8.15 11.28
C ILE A 117 1.01 -8.54 9.98
N LEU A 118 2.32 -8.28 9.89
CA LEU A 118 3.10 -8.61 8.70
C LEU A 118 3.27 -10.12 8.53
N GLU A 119 3.46 -10.85 9.64
CA GLU A 119 3.50 -12.31 9.68
C GLU A 119 2.15 -12.93 9.30
N ASP A 120 1.05 -12.44 9.87
CA ASP A 120 -0.31 -12.88 9.54
C ASP A 120 -0.61 -12.64 8.05
N LEU A 121 -0.20 -11.50 7.50
CA LEU A 121 -0.38 -11.20 6.07
C LEU A 121 0.42 -12.15 5.16
N ARG A 122 1.59 -12.62 5.61
CA ARG A 122 2.36 -13.66 4.91
C ARG A 122 1.63 -14.99 4.95
N GLU A 123 1.15 -15.40 6.12
CA GLU A 123 0.56 -16.71 6.35
C GLU A 123 -0.83 -16.86 5.72
N PHE A 124 -1.67 -15.82 5.85
CA PHE A 124 -3.06 -15.85 5.42
C PHE A 124 -3.31 -15.10 4.10
N GLY A 125 -2.26 -14.61 3.45
CA GLY A 125 -2.32 -14.07 2.10
C GLY A 125 -2.82 -15.12 1.10
N ASN A 126 -3.58 -14.70 0.10
CA ASN A 126 -4.02 -15.51 -1.03
C ASN A 126 -3.62 -14.83 -2.36
N GLU A 127 -3.88 -15.50 -3.47
CA GLU A 127 -3.51 -15.03 -4.82
C GLU A 127 -4.07 -13.66 -5.19
N THR A 128 -5.20 -13.26 -4.60
CA THR A 128 -5.87 -11.97 -4.89
C THR A 128 -5.62 -10.90 -3.83
N ALA A 129 -5.05 -11.28 -2.69
CA ALA A 129 -4.74 -10.40 -1.57
C ALA A 129 -3.60 -10.98 -0.74
N GLY A 130 -2.41 -10.40 -0.84
CA GLY A 130 -1.19 -10.93 -0.20
C GLY A 130 -0.09 -9.89 -0.08
N ILE A 131 1.13 -10.32 0.25
CA ILE A 131 2.31 -9.44 0.34
C ILE A 131 3.39 -9.88 -0.64
N ARG A 132 4.17 -8.92 -1.14
CA ARG A 132 5.37 -9.12 -1.98
C ARG A 132 6.46 -8.22 -1.47
N LEU A 133 7.63 -8.81 -1.31
CA LEU A 133 8.82 -8.10 -0.89
C LEU A 133 9.68 -7.80 -2.12
N LEU A 134 10.04 -6.54 -2.31
CA LEU A 134 11.16 -6.17 -3.17
C LEU A 134 12.36 -5.87 -2.26
N VAL A 135 13.35 -6.74 -2.36
CA VAL A 135 14.51 -6.74 -1.48
C VAL A 135 15.39 -5.54 -1.80
N ALA A 136 15.88 -4.93 -0.71
CA ALA A 136 16.31 -3.55 -0.50
C ALA A 136 15.27 -2.66 0.23
N GLY A 137 14.08 -3.21 0.55
CA GLY A 137 13.37 -2.84 1.77
C GLY A 137 11.94 -2.34 1.62
N ILE A 138 11.26 -2.59 0.49
CA ILE A 138 9.84 -2.24 0.34
C ILE A 138 8.94 -3.48 0.38
N LEU A 139 7.87 -3.41 1.16
CA LEU A 139 6.81 -4.41 1.20
C LEU A 139 5.55 -3.83 0.59
N LEU A 140 5.01 -4.54 -0.40
CA LEU A 140 3.76 -4.21 -1.07
C LEU A 140 2.70 -5.21 -0.63
N ALA A 141 1.55 -4.72 -0.19
CA ALA A 141 0.36 -5.53 0.01
C ALA A 141 -0.53 -5.41 -1.24
N HIS A 142 -0.70 -6.49 -1.99
CA HIS A 142 -1.55 -6.51 -3.19
C HIS A 142 -2.97 -6.86 -2.78
N HIS A 143 -3.94 -6.27 -3.46
CA HIS A 143 -5.36 -6.51 -3.23
C HIS A 143 -6.16 -6.14 -4.48
N GLY A 144 -6.94 -7.09 -5.00
CA GLY A 144 -7.77 -6.85 -6.20
C GLY A 144 -6.92 -6.43 -7.41
N LYS A 145 -7.06 -5.18 -7.84
CA LYS A 145 -6.28 -4.55 -8.93
C LYS A 145 -5.45 -3.37 -8.41
N ALA A 146 -4.93 -3.49 -7.20
CA ALA A 146 -4.12 -2.46 -6.59
C ALA A 146 -3.04 -3.07 -5.71
N ALA A 147 -2.06 -2.26 -5.37
CA ALA A 147 -1.10 -2.60 -4.33
C ALA A 147 -0.86 -1.39 -3.42
N THR A 148 -0.80 -1.65 -2.12
CA THR A 148 -0.49 -0.66 -1.10
C THR A 148 0.96 -0.81 -0.69
N TYR A 149 1.70 0.29 -0.76
CA TYR A 149 3.04 0.39 -0.19
C TYR A 149 2.97 0.40 1.34
N LEU A 150 3.21 -0.77 1.95
CA LEU A 150 2.90 -1.03 3.35
C LEU A 150 4.08 -0.74 4.28
N VAL A 151 5.29 -1.19 3.89
CA VAL A 151 6.51 -1.01 4.67
C VAL A 151 7.62 -0.50 3.77
N ASN A 152 8.42 0.42 4.32
CA ASN A 152 9.69 0.83 3.76
C ASN A 152 10.77 0.74 4.81
N TRP A 153 11.93 0.27 4.40
CA TRP A 153 13.17 0.48 5.10
C TRP A 153 14.27 0.87 4.12
N THR A 154 15.09 1.84 4.49
CA THR A 154 16.25 2.23 3.70
C THR A 154 17.32 2.79 4.63
N GLY A 155 18.42 2.04 4.80
CA GLY A 155 19.59 2.51 5.56
C GLY A 155 20.39 3.61 4.86
N ASP A 156 21.44 4.12 5.50
CA ASP A 156 22.27 5.23 4.99
C ASP A 156 22.79 4.97 3.58
N LYS A 157 23.37 3.79 3.35
CA LYS A 157 23.88 3.44 2.03
C LYS A 157 22.77 3.42 0.97
N GLY A 158 21.58 2.92 1.33
CA GLY A 158 20.43 2.94 0.43
C GLY A 158 19.98 4.37 0.12
N ARG A 159 20.04 5.30 1.08
CA ARG A 159 19.72 6.71 0.89
C ARG A 159 20.72 7.39 -0.05
N GLU A 160 22.02 7.20 0.17
CA GLU A 160 23.10 7.67 -0.71
C GLU A 160 22.90 7.18 -2.14
N LEU A 161 22.57 5.90 -2.29
CA LEU A 161 22.43 5.25 -3.59
C LEU A 161 21.07 5.45 -4.24
N ARG A 162 20.13 6.18 -3.60
CA ARG A 162 18.74 6.37 -4.06
C ARG A 162 17.95 5.07 -4.26
N ALA A 163 18.22 4.06 -3.43
CA ALA A 163 17.63 2.72 -3.53
C ALA A 163 16.09 2.73 -3.52
N THR A 164 15.45 3.50 -2.62
CA THR A 164 13.98 3.57 -2.55
C THR A 164 13.33 4.05 -3.84
N HIS A 165 13.97 5.00 -4.55
CA HIS A 165 13.41 5.51 -5.82
C HIS A 165 13.48 4.43 -6.90
N LEU A 166 14.59 3.69 -6.95
CA LEU A 166 14.73 2.55 -7.85
C LEU A 166 13.73 1.44 -7.51
N LEU A 167 13.55 1.13 -6.23
CA LEU A 167 12.60 0.11 -5.76
C LEU A 167 11.15 0.47 -6.11
N LEU A 168 10.71 1.70 -5.82
CA LEU A 168 9.36 2.15 -6.14
C LEU A 168 9.12 2.17 -7.65
N TRP A 169 10.14 2.54 -8.44
CA TRP A 169 10.05 2.47 -9.89
C TRP A 169 9.90 1.04 -10.39
N HIS A 170 10.74 0.13 -9.88
CA HIS A 170 10.67 -1.28 -10.24
C HIS A 170 9.33 -1.91 -9.82
N ALA A 171 8.81 -1.55 -8.64
CA ALA A 171 7.49 -1.94 -8.19
C ALA A 171 6.40 -1.50 -9.18
N ALA A 172 6.42 -0.24 -9.63
CA ALA A 172 5.44 0.29 -10.56
C ALA A 172 5.49 -0.45 -11.92
N GLU A 173 6.69 -0.64 -12.49
CA GLU A 173 6.87 -1.42 -13.73
C GLU A 173 6.36 -2.85 -13.58
N ARG A 174 6.66 -3.49 -12.44
CA ARG A 174 6.28 -4.88 -12.18
C ARG A 174 4.77 -5.03 -12.05
N LEU A 175 4.14 -4.21 -11.20
CA LEU A 175 2.69 -4.23 -10.99
C LEU A 175 1.95 -3.97 -12.30
N GLN A 176 2.38 -2.99 -13.09
CA GLN A 176 1.80 -2.75 -14.41
C GLN A 176 1.94 -3.96 -15.34
N SER A 177 3.11 -4.60 -15.38
CA SER A 177 3.33 -5.81 -16.21
C SER A 177 2.44 -7.00 -15.81
N GLU A 178 1.99 -7.02 -14.56
CA GLU A 178 1.13 -8.05 -13.99
C GLU A 178 -0.37 -7.70 -14.11
N GLY A 179 -0.70 -6.52 -14.66
CA GLY A 179 -2.08 -6.10 -14.92
C GLY A 179 -2.81 -5.51 -13.71
N TYR A 180 -2.06 -4.99 -12.73
CA TYR A 180 -2.59 -4.15 -11.65
C TYR A 180 -2.99 -2.78 -12.16
#